data_AF-A0A660RJH5-F1
#
_entry.id   AF-A0A660RJH5-F1
#
_cell.length_a   1.000
_cell.length_b   1.000
_cell.length_c   1.000
_cell.angle_alpha   90.00
_cell.angle_beta   90.00
_cell.angle_gamma   90.00
#
_symmetry.space_group_name_H-M   'P 1'
#
loop_
_entity.id
_entity.type
_entity.pdbx_description
1 polymer ?
#
loop_
_entity_poly.entity_id
_entity_poly.type
_entity_poly.pdbx_seq_one_letter_code
_entity_poly.pdbx_strand_id
1 'polypeptide(L)'
;MKPYIERFGYLITIRRPVKVIDEIRGEVVEEGVEERIEKAILEYVSTTHRLAIEGKIPAGSLIGHTIFAVQEGDEIVVNDKTYRVTSVVYRGGFYEFTAEESK
;
A
#
# COMPACT_ATOMS: atom_id res chain seq x y z
N MET A 1 -1.76 21.13 -19.27
CA MET A 1 -1.26 21.22 -17.88
C MET A 1 -0.75 19.83 -17.52
N LYS A 2 0.57 19.64 -17.30
CA LYS A 2 1.07 18.35 -16.82
C LYS A 2 0.62 18.19 -15.37
N PRO A 3 0.10 17.03 -14.94
CA PRO A 3 -0.27 16.85 -13.55
C PRO A 3 1.00 17.01 -12.70
N TYR A 4 0.93 17.91 -11.73
CA TYR A 4 2.00 18.14 -10.77
C TYR A 4 1.95 16.99 -9.76
N ILE A 5 2.95 16.11 -9.82
CA ILE A 5 3.09 15.00 -8.86
C ILE A 5 3.97 15.52 -7.73
N GLU A 6 3.35 15.79 -6.58
CA GLU A 6 4.07 16.08 -5.36
C GLU A 6 4.65 14.78 -4.78
N ARG A 7 5.96 14.61 -4.91
CA ARG A 7 6.69 13.49 -4.32
C ARG A 7 7.28 13.92 -2.99
N PHE A 8 6.62 13.57 -1.89
CA PHE A 8 7.19 13.74 -0.56
C PHE A 8 7.62 12.39 0.00
N GLY A 9 8.75 12.38 0.70
CA GLY A 9 9.13 11.24 1.53
C GLY A 9 8.29 11.25 2.80
N TYR A 10 7.44 10.24 2.96
CA TYR A 10 6.64 10.02 4.15
C TYR A 10 7.26 8.94 5.01
N LEU A 11 7.14 9.09 6.34
CA LEU A 11 7.20 7.95 7.24
C LEU A 11 5.85 7.25 7.18
N ILE A 12 5.87 5.97 6.85
CA ILE A 12 4.70 5.10 6.81
C ILE A 12 4.86 4.01 7.85
N THR A 13 3.75 3.55 8.39
CA THR A 13 3.72 2.32 9.19
C THR A 13 3.17 1.21 8.30
N ILE A 14 3.92 0.12 8.14
CA ILE A 14 3.50 -1.07 7.43
C ILE A 14 3.08 -2.10 8.47
N ARG A 15 1.84 -2.54 8.40
CA ARG A 15 1.23 -3.57 9.23
C ARG A 15 0.96 -4.80 8.37
N ARG A 16 1.54 -5.94 8.74
CA ARG A 16 1.36 -7.20 8.03
C ARG A 16 0.56 -8.17 8.89
N PRO A 17 -0.65 -8.56 8.45
CA PRO A 17 -1.38 -9.63 9.12
C PRO A 17 -0.58 -10.94 9.08
N VAL A 18 -0.28 -11.49 10.25
CA VAL A 18 0.34 -12.81 10.38
C VAL A 18 -0.76 -13.84 10.33
N LYS A 19 -0.70 -14.69 9.31
CA LYS A 19 -1.68 -15.74 9.06
C LYS A 19 -1.09 -17.09 9.44
N VAL A 20 -1.83 -17.84 10.25
CA VAL A 20 -1.51 -19.21 10.63
C VAL A 20 -2.65 -20.13 10.28
N ILE A 21 -2.35 -21.41 10.12
CA ILE A 21 -3.35 -22.44 9.88
C ILE A 21 -3.81 -22.95 11.25
N ASP A 22 -5.09 -22.77 11.56
CA ASP A 22 -5.74 -23.48 12.66
C ASP A 22 -5.87 -24.95 12.24
N GLU A 23 -4.97 -25.81 12.74
CA GLU A 23 -4.93 -27.23 12.38
C GLU A 23 -6.19 -28.01 12.82
N ILE A 24 -6.97 -27.49 13.77
CA ILE A 24 -8.21 -28.12 14.23
C ILE A 24 -9.35 -27.82 13.26
N ARG A 25 -9.45 -26.57 12.80
CA ARG A 25 -10.52 -26.12 11.90
C ARG A 25 -10.17 -26.22 10.41
N GLY A 26 -8.88 -26.36 10.09
CA GLY A 26 -8.37 -26.32 8.71
C GLY A 26 -8.50 -24.94 8.07
N GLU A 27 -8.64 -23.89 8.88
CA GLU A 27 -8.88 -22.51 8.43
C GLU A 27 -7.63 -21.65 8.61
N VAL A 28 -7.44 -20.68 7.72
CA VAL A 28 -6.39 -19.66 7.90
C VAL A 28 -6.95 -18.56 8.79
N VAL A 29 -6.34 -18.37 9.96
CA VAL A 29 -6.72 -17.35 10.93
C VAL A 29 -5.62 -16.31 11.05
N GLU A 30 -6.01 -15.07 11.31
CA GLU A 30 -5.05 -14.00 11.65
C GLU A 30 -4.71 -14.10 13.14
N GLU A 31 -3.45 -14.36 13.45
CA GLU A 31 -2.96 -14.53 14.83
C GLU A 31 -2.42 -13.22 15.42
N GLY A 32 -1.98 -12.30 14.55
CA GLY A 32 -1.43 -11.01 14.97
C GLY A 32 -1.05 -10.12 13.80
N VAL A 33 -0.35 -9.03 14.11
CA VAL A 33 0.12 -8.05 13.13
C VAL A 33 1.59 -7.75 13.39
N GLU A 34 2.44 -7.95 12.37
CA GLU A 34 3.80 -7.45 12.36
C GLU A 34 3.80 -5.98 11.93
N GLU A 35 4.37 -5.10 12.75
CA GLU A 35 4.41 -3.66 12.47
C GLU A 35 5.86 -3.16 12.28
N ARG A 36 6.06 -2.31 11.27
CA ARG A 36 7.34 -1.64 11.02
C ARG A 36 7.13 -0.23 10.47
N ILE A 37 8.07 0.67 10.77
CA ILE A 37 8.03 2.05 10.31
C ILE A 37 9.10 2.24 9.25
N GLU A 38 8.71 2.72 8.07
CA GLU A 38 9.59 2.85 6.92
C GLU A 38 9.43 4.20 6.21
N LYS A 39 10.44 4.56 5.41
CA LYS A 39 10.34 5.70 4.50
C LYS A 39 9.84 5.25 3.14
N ALA A 40 8.84 5.93 2.61
CA ALA A 40 8.32 5.73 1.26
C ALA A 40 8.02 7.06 0.58
N ILE A 41 8.14 7.10 -0.75
CA ILE A 41 7.59 8.19 -1.55
C ILE A 41 6.16 7.83 -1.87
N LEU A 42 5.22 8.71 -1.53
CA LEU A 42 3.79 8.45 -1.76
C LEU A 42 3.20 9.44 -2.76
N GLU A 43 2.28 8.94 -3.58
CA GLU A 43 1.52 9.69 -4.57
C GLU A 43 0.03 9.38 -4.37
N TYR A 44 -0.79 10.42 -4.18
CA TYR A 44 -2.23 10.26 -3.99
C TYR A 44 -2.96 10.33 -5.33
N VAL A 45 -3.76 9.31 -5.65
CA VAL A 45 -4.50 9.26 -6.91
C VAL A 45 -5.73 10.16 -6.83
N SER A 46 -5.58 11.39 -7.33
CA SER A 46 -6.70 12.31 -7.55
C SER A 46 -7.57 11.85 -8.73
N THR A 47 -8.79 12.39 -8.83
CA THR A 47 -9.70 12.14 -9.96
C THR A 47 -9.06 12.47 -11.31
N THR A 48 -8.18 13.48 -11.37
CA THR A 48 -7.44 13.87 -12.58
C THR A 48 -6.29 12.89 -12.88
N HIS A 49 -5.58 12.39 -11.86
CA HIS A 49 -4.54 11.37 -12.03
C HIS A 49 -5.13 10.05 -12.52
N ARG A 50 -6.31 9.65 -12.04
CA ARG A 50 -7.03 8.46 -12.50
C ARG A 50 -7.23 8.42 -14.01
N LEU A 51 -7.51 9.57 -14.64
CA LEU A 51 -7.67 9.67 -16.10
C LEU A 51 -6.36 9.43 -16.87
N ALA A 52 -5.21 9.75 -16.27
CA ALA A 52 -3.88 9.59 -16.89
C ALA A 52 -3.36 8.14 -16.85
N ILE A 53 -3.88 7.31 -15.94
CA ILE A 53 -3.55 5.88 -15.79
C ILE A 53 -4.66 4.96 -16.34
N GLU A 54 -5.43 5.46 -17.33
CA GLU A 54 -6.53 4.74 -18.00
C GLU A 54 -7.64 4.23 -17.05
N GLY A 55 -7.81 4.84 -15.88
CA GLY A 55 -8.85 4.47 -14.92
C GLY A 55 -8.64 3.13 -14.22
N LYS A 56 -7.45 2.51 -14.33
CA LYS A 56 -7.15 1.19 -13.73
C LYS A 56 -7.04 1.23 -12.21
N ILE A 57 -6.73 2.38 -11.62
CA ILE A 57 -6.65 2.56 -10.16
C ILE A 57 -7.78 3.49 -9.70
N PRO A 58 -8.53 3.13 -8.65
CA PRO A 58 -9.58 3.98 -8.09
C PRO A 58 -9.08 5.36 -7.66
N ALA A 59 -9.98 6.35 -7.67
CA ALA A 59 -9.67 7.64 -7.07
C ALA A 59 -9.64 7.49 -5.54
N GLY A 60 -8.69 8.14 -4.87
CA GLY A 60 -8.46 8.00 -3.43
C GLY A 60 -7.46 6.89 -3.06
N SER A 61 -7.01 6.09 -4.03
CA SER A 61 -5.93 5.14 -3.83
C SER A 61 -4.58 5.84 -3.60
N LEU A 62 -3.70 5.12 -2.92
CA LEU A 62 -2.32 5.48 -2.65
C LEU A 62 -1.40 4.69 -3.59
N ILE A 63 -0.50 5.38 -4.28
CA ILE A 63 0.64 4.75 -4.95
C ILE A 63 1.88 5.04 -4.11
N GLY A 64 2.68 4.03 -3.81
CA GLY A 64 3.89 4.19 -3.01
C GLY A 64 5.11 3.56 -3.66
N HIS A 65 6.26 4.18 -3.44
CA HIS A 65 7.56 3.68 -3.85
C HIS A 65 8.47 3.54 -2.62
N THR A 66 9.02 2.35 -2.42
CA THR A 66 9.87 2.05 -1.27
C THR A 66 10.95 1.04 -1.63
N ILE A 67 12.11 1.11 -0.97
CA ILE A 67 13.16 0.09 -1.10
C ILE A 67 12.88 -1.14 -0.22
N PHE A 68 11.90 -1.06 0.67
CA PHE A 68 11.53 -2.12 1.59
C PHE A 68 10.47 -3.04 0.99
N ALA A 69 10.53 -4.33 1.32
CA ALA A 69 9.60 -5.31 0.79
C ALA A 69 8.19 -5.11 1.37
N VAL A 70 7.26 -4.73 0.50
CA VAL A 70 5.80 -4.65 0.74
C VAL A 70 5.13 -5.83 0.04
N GLN A 71 4.01 -6.32 0.57
CA GLN A 71 3.25 -7.43 0.03
C GLN A 71 1.77 -7.04 -0.15
N GLU A 72 1.09 -7.74 -1.06
CA GLU A 72 -0.36 -7.62 -1.19
C GLU A 72 -1.04 -8.07 0.12
N GLY A 73 -2.00 -7.28 0.57
CA GLY A 73 -2.67 -7.47 1.84
C GLY A 73 -1.98 -6.80 3.04
N ASP A 74 -0.77 -6.26 2.90
CA ASP A 74 -0.18 -5.37 3.91
C ASP A 74 -1.07 -4.12 4.06
N GLU A 75 -1.12 -3.57 5.26
CA GLU A 75 -1.78 -2.30 5.58
C GLU A 75 -0.73 -1.19 5.72
N ILE A 76 -0.94 -0.09 5.03
CA ILE A 76 -0.11 1.12 5.08
C ILE A 76 -0.87 2.16 5.88
N VAL A 77 -0.34 2.57 7.03
CA VAL A 77 -0.88 3.64 7.84
C VAL A 77 -0.06 4.90 7.61
N VAL A 78 -0.72 5.97 7.17
CA VAL A 78 -0.14 7.29 6.93
C VAL A 78 -1.17 8.37 7.20
N ASN A 79 -0.77 9.42 7.94
CA ASN A 79 -1.64 10.54 8.32
C ASN A 79 -3.01 10.09 8.89
N ASP A 80 -2.99 9.17 9.84
CA ASP A 80 -4.18 8.59 10.52
C ASP A 80 -5.17 7.85 9.60
N LYS A 81 -4.75 7.56 8.37
CA LYS A 81 -5.51 6.75 7.42
C LYS A 81 -4.83 5.42 7.16
N THR A 82 -5.64 4.38 6.98
CA THR A 82 -5.17 3.03 6.66
C THR A 82 -5.50 2.70 5.22
N TYR A 83 -4.53 2.16 4.48
CA TYR A 83 -4.69 1.69 3.10
C TYR A 83 -4.27 0.24 3.02
N ARG A 84 -5.04 -0.59 2.33
CA ARG A 84 -4.68 -1.98 2.09
C ARG A 84 -4.00 -2.12 0.74
N VAL A 85 -2.83 -2.72 0.71
CA VAL A 85 -2.06 -2.95 -0.52
C VAL A 85 -2.79 -3.96 -1.38
N THR A 86 -3.12 -3.56 -2.62
CA THR A 86 -3.86 -4.37 -3.59
C THR A 86 -2.98 -4.88 -4.72
N SER A 87 -1.84 -4.26 -4.97
CA SER A 87 -0.85 -4.76 -5.94
C SER A 87 0.55 -4.28 -5.60
N VAL A 88 1.55 -5.12 -5.92
CA VAL A 88 2.97 -4.79 -5.77
C VAL A 88 3.75 -5.19 -7.02
N VAL A 89 4.62 -4.30 -7.49
CA VAL A 89 5.53 -4.53 -8.61
C VAL A 89 6.96 -4.21 -8.18
N TYR A 90 7.87 -5.18 -8.35
CA TYR A 90 9.30 -4.95 -8.15
C TYR A 90 9.93 -4.35 -9.42
N ARG A 91 10.59 -3.21 -9.30
CA ARG A 91 11.17 -2.44 -10.41
C ARG A 91 12.71 -2.49 -10.46
N GLY A 92 13.33 -3.56 -9.94
CA GLY A 92 14.78 -3.75 -10.04
C GLY A 92 15.59 -2.79 -9.15
N GLY A 93 15.13 -2.58 -7.91
CA GLY A 93 15.80 -1.74 -6.92
C GLY A 93 14.84 -1.07 -5.91
N PHE A 94 13.55 -1.07 -6.22
CA PHE A 94 12.48 -0.63 -5.34
C PHE A 94 11.18 -1.36 -5.67
N TYR A 95 10.24 -1.31 -4.72
CA TYR A 95 8.87 -1.77 -4.85
C TYR A 95 7.97 -0.58 -5.12
N GLU A 96 7.13 -0.73 -6.13
CA GLU A 96 5.98 0.13 -6.41
C GLU A 96 4.74 -0.62 -5.94
N PHE A 97 3.92 0.01 -5.11
CA PHE A 97 2.68 -0.59 -4.63
C PHE A 97 1.49 0.33 -4.87
N THR A 98 0.33 -0.28 -5.08
CA THR A 98 -0.97 0.41 -5.05
C THR A 98 -1.73 -0.06 -3.82
N ALA A 99 -2.34 0.86 -3.09
CA ALA A 99 -3.14 0.57 -1.92
C ALA A 99 -4.46 1.37 -1.96
N GLU A 100 -5.52 0.78 -1.42
CA GLU A 100 -6.85 1.38 -1.36
C GLU A 100 -7.22 1.72 0.09
N GLU A 101 -7.81 2.89 0.31
CA GLU A 101 -8.21 3.33 1.66
C GLU A 101 -9.19 2.33 2.27
N SER A 102 -8.82 1.77 3.42
CA SER A 102 -9.67 0.85 4.19
C SER A 102 -10.65 1.68 4.99
N LYS A 103 -11.96 1.43 4.79
CA LYS A 103 -13.04 2.10 5.52
C LYS A 103 -13.21 1.53 6.93
#